data_AF-A0A818ELK5-F1
#
_entry.id   AF-A0A818ELK5-F1
#
_cell.length_a   1.000
_cell.length_b   1.000
_cell.length_c   1.000
_cell.angle_alpha   90.00
_cell.angle_beta   90.00
_cell.angle_gamma   90.00
#
_symmetry.space_group_name_H-M   'P 1'
#
loop_
_entity.id
_entity.type
_entity.pdbx_description
1 polymer ?
#
loop_
_entity_poly.entity_id
_entity_poly.type
_entity_poly.pdbx_seq_one_letter_code
_entity_poly.pdbx_strand_id
1 'polypeptide(L)'
;KYYGYTTVINLLDWPAVTIPVTFADKEKDIMNMQYKSMNDFDAKIYEDYDPDIYDGAPVGIQLVGKRLQEEYLLGLAEQIGKALVA
;
A
#
# COMPACT_ATOMS: atom_id res chain seq x y z
N LYS A 1 -10.31 5.65 4.90
CA LYS A 1 -10.27 6.65 6.00
C LYS A 1 -8.85 6.93 6.51
N TYR A 2 -7.79 6.55 5.78
CA TYR A 2 -6.40 6.91 6.04
C TYR A 2 -5.77 7.34 4.70
N TYR A 3 -5.21 8.55 4.63
CA TYR A 3 -4.67 9.12 3.39
C TYR A 3 -3.16 9.39 3.49
N GLY A 4 -2.53 8.97 4.59
CA GLY A 4 -1.15 9.36 4.93
C GLY A 4 -0.13 9.02 3.86
N TYR A 5 -0.27 7.84 3.23
CA TYR A 5 0.66 7.39 2.19
C TYR A 5 0.64 8.27 0.94
N THR A 6 -0.51 8.80 0.54
CA THR A 6 -0.66 9.57 -0.71
C THR A 6 -0.62 11.08 -0.50
N THR A 7 -1.14 11.59 0.64
CA THR A 7 -1.27 13.03 0.88
C THR A 7 0.07 13.74 0.94
N VAL A 8 1.09 13.12 1.55
CA VAL A 8 2.43 13.72 1.65
C VAL A 8 3.04 13.88 0.26
N ILE A 9 2.80 12.94 -0.64
CA ILE A 9 3.34 12.95 -2.00
C ILE A 9 2.72 14.08 -2.83
N ASN A 10 1.41 14.27 -2.70
CA ASN A 10 0.71 15.40 -3.32
C ASN A 10 1.24 16.75 -2.83
N LEU A 11 1.51 16.88 -1.52
CA LEU A 11 2.06 18.11 -0.94
C LEU A 11 3.48 18.42 -1.47
N LEU A 12 4.29 17.38 -1.67
CA LEU A 12 5.67 17.52 -2.16
C LEU A 12 5.75 17.70 -3.68
N ASP A 13 4.64 17.52 -4.40
CA ASP A 13 4.57 17.56 -5.86
C ASP A 13 5.58 16.58 -6.48
N TRP A 14 5.58 15.35 -5.96
CA TRP A 14 6.47 14.27 -6.40
C TRP A 14 5.72 13.27 -7.27
N PRO A 15 6.35 12.73 -8.34
CA PRO A 15 5.73 11.69 -9.13
C PRO A 15 5.63 10.39 -8.34
N ALA A 16 4.50 9.70 -8.49
CA ALA A 16 4.29 8.40 -7.89
C ALA A 16 3.53 7.47 -8.85
N VAL A 17 3.85 6.18 -8.80
CA VAL A 17 3.18 5.12 -9.57
C VAL A 17 2.83 3.96 -8.63
N THR A 18 1.64 3.39 -8.80
CA THR A 18 1.17 2.26 -8.00
C THR A 18 1.03 1.04 -8.88
N ILE A 19 1.62 -0.08 -8.47
CA ILE A 19 1.56 -1.36 -9.19
C ILE A 19 0.98 -2.44 -8.27
N PRO A 20 0.10 -3.33 -8.77
CA PRO A 20 -0.35 -4.49 -8.01
C PRO A 20 0.78 -5.50 -7.87
N VAL A 21 0.88 -6.15 -6.70
CA VAL A 21 1.94 -7.14 -6.40
C VAL A 21 1.41 -8.48 -5.93
N THR A 22 0.30 -8.50 -5.20
CA THR A 22 -0.31 -9.75 -4.71
C THR A 22 -1.79 -9.53 -4.47
N PHE A 23 -2.48 -10.60 -4.07
CA PHE A 23 -3.82 -10.55 -3.51
C PHE A 23 -3.75 -10.80 -2.00
N ALA A 24 -4.66 -10.19 -1.26
CA ALA A 24 -4.87 -10.48 0.15
C ALA A 24 -5.38 -11.91 0.32
N ASP A 25 -4.94 -12.58 1.38
CA ASP A 25 -5.22 -13.97 1.68
C ASP A 25 -5.64 -14.09 3.14
N LYS A 26 -6.91 -14.39 3.38
CA LYS A 26 -7.45 -14.44 4.75
C LYS A 26 -6.80 -15.49 5.66
N GLU A 27 -6.15 -16.52 5.10
CA GLU A 27 -5.47 -17.54 5.91
C GLU A 27 -4.12 -17.03 6.42
N LYS A 28 -3.51 -16.06 5.72
CA LYS A 28 -2.22 -15.47 6.08
C LYS A 28 -2.38 -14.11 6.77
N ASP A 29 -3.33 -13.30 6.31
CA ASP A 29 -3.58 -11.93 6.75
C ASP A 29 -4.56 -11.90 7.93
N ILE A 30 -4.32 -12.73 8.94
CA ILE A 30 -5.15 -12.77 10.15
C ILE A 30 -4.85 -11.57 11.07
N MET A 31 -5.89 -11.07 11.75
CA MET A 31 -5.72 -10.03 12.77
C MET A 31 -4.70 -10.46 13.84
N ASN A 32 -3.67 -9.63 14.03
CA ASN A 32 -2.71 -9.79 15.11
C ASN A 32 -3.33 -9.32 16.44
N MET A 33 -3.62 -10.26 17.34
CA MET A 33 -4.19 -9.99 18.66
C MET A 33 -3.22 -9.28 19.62
N GLN A 34 -1.93 -9.19 19.27
CA GLN A 34 -0.91 -8.48 20.04
C GLN A 34 -0.68 -7.04 19.52
N TYR A 35 -1.43 -6.60 18.52
CA TYR A 35 -1.33 -5.24 18.00
C TYR A 35 -1.63 -4.22 19.10
N LYS A 36 -0.75 -3.23 19.23
CA LYS A 36 -0.93 -2.11 20.16
C LYS A 36 -1.03 -0.83 19.37
N SER A 37 -2.23 -0.27 19.31
CA SER A 37 -2.49 0.97 18.59
C SER A 37 -1.68 2.14 19.17
N MET A 38 -1.18 3.01 18.30
CA MET A 38 -0.46 4.22 18.69
C MET A 38 -1.39 5.35 19.16
N ASN A 39 -2.61 5.40 18.64
CA ASN A 39 -3.64 6.37 18.99
C ASN A 39 -5.05 5.83 18.67
N ASP A 40 -6.09 6.57 19.08
CA ASP A 40 -7.49 6.15 18.87
C ASP A 40 -7.89 6.02 17.40
N PHE A 41 -7.24 6.77 16.51
CA PHE A 41 -7.53 6.71 15.08
C PHE A 41 -6.96 5.45 14.45
N ASP A 42 -5.73 5.10 14.82
CA ASP A 42 -5.07 3.85 14.45
C ASP A 42 -5.84 2.63 14.98
N ALA A 43 -6.31 2.67 16.24
CA ALA A 43 -7.17 1.62 16.81
C ALA A 43 -8.43 1.39 15.95
N LYS A 44 -9.12 2.46 15.55
CA LYS A 44 -10.33 2.36 14.71
C LYS A 44 -10.04 1.78 13.33
N ILE A 45 -8.94 2.19 12.68
CA ILE A 45 -8.57 1.64 11.37
C ILE A 45 -8.25 0.15 11.48
N TYR A 46 -7.57 -0.25 12.56
CA TYR A 46 -7.24 -1.64 12.81
C TYR A 46 -8.50 -2.49 13.09
N GLU A 47 -9.40 -2.01 13.94
CA GLU A 47 -10.68 -2.67 14.26
C GLU A 47 -11.63 -2.80 13.05
N ASP A 48 -11.56 -1.87 12.09
CA ASP A 48 -12.36 -1.89 10.85
C ASP A 48 -11.88 -2.98 9.84
N TYR A 49 -10.76 -3.68 10.11
CA TYR A 49 -10.25 -4.72 9.22
C TYR A 49 -11.03 -6.04 9.37
N ASP A 50 -11.42 -6.65 8.25
CA ASP A 50 -12.12 -7.94 8.22
C ASP A 50 -11.50 -8.85 7.14
N PRO A 51 -10.75 -9.91 7.52
CA PRO A 51 -10.09 -10.80 6.57
C PRO A 51 -11.05 -11.42 5.53
N ASP A 52 -12.29 -11.73 5.89
CA ASP A 52 -13.25 -12.35 4.96
C ASP A 52 -13.77 -11.36 3.90
N ILE A 53 -13.85 -10.08 4.25
CA ILE A 53 -14.24 -9.02 3.29
C ILE A 53 -13.09 -8.70 2.32
N TYR A 54 -11.85 -8.73 2.81
CA TYR A 54 -10.66 -8.37 2.02
C TYR A 54 -10.02 -9.54 1.29
N ASP A 55 -10.47 -10.77 1.50
CA ASP A 55 -9.96 -11.97 0.82
C ASP A 55 -10.01 -11.81 -0.72
N GLY A 56 -8.87 -12.01 -1.38
CA GLY A 56 -8.74 -11.84 -2.83
C GLY A 56 -8.71 -10.38 -3.31
N ALA A 57 -8.67 -9.38 -2.43
CA ALA A 57 -8.50 -7.98 -2.82
C ALA A 57 -7.06 -7.72 -3.34
N PRO A 58 -6.88 -6.87 -4.38
CA PRO A 58 -5.55 -6.57 -4.89
C PRO A 58 -4.75 -5.70 -3.91
N VAL A 59 -3.54 -6.15 -3.61
CA VAL A 59 -2.54 -5.42 -2.82
C VAL A 59 -1.53 -4.80 -3.76
N GLY A 60 -1.34 -3.48 -3.66
CA GLY A 60 -0.39 -2.73 -4.46
C GLY A 60 0.68 -2.05 -3.63
N ILE A 61 1.82 -1.78 -4.26
CA ILE A 61 2.87 -0.92 -3.71
C ILE A 61 2.91 0.40 -4.46
N GLN A 62 3.21 1.47 -3.74
CA GLN A 62 3.43 2.79 -4.31
C GLN A 62 4.93 3.08 -4.37
N LEU A 63 5.41 3.39 -5.57
CA LEU A 63 6.76 3.88 -5.82
C LEU A 63 6.70 5.39 -5.97
N VAL A 64 7.60 6.09 -5.30
CA VAL A 64 7.67 7.56 -5.32
C VAL A 64 9.05 7.98 -5.81
N GLY A 65 9.07 8.79 -6.87
CA GLY A 65 10.27 9.40 -7.43
C GLY A 65 10.46 10.84 -6.94
N LYS A 66 11.62 11.43 -7.24
CA LYS A 66 11.79 12.88 -7.11
C LYS A 66 11.16 13.57 -8.33
N ARG A 67 10.92 14.88 -8.22
CA ARG A 67 10.45 15.73 -9.33
C ARG A 67 11.27 15.51 -10.60
N LEU A 68 10.59 15.44 -11.74
CA LEU A 68 11.19 15.31 -13.08
C LEU A 68 11.95 14.00 -13.28
N GLN A 69 11.47 12.90 -12.66
CA GLN A 69 12.02 11.55 -12.79
C GLN A 69 10.96 10.52 -13.18
N GLU A 70 9.92 10.94 -13.90
CA GLU A 70 8.77 10.13 -14.27
C GLU A 70 9.16 8.90 -15.10
N GLU A 71 10.03 9.05 -16.09
CA GLU A 71 10.47 7.94 -16.96
C GLU A 71 11.32 6.92 -16.19
N TYR A 72 12.18 7.40 -15.29
CA TYR A 72 12.96 6.52 -14.41
C TYR A 72 12.04 5.72 -13.47
N LEU A 73 11.04 6.40 -12.90
CA LEU A 73 10.06 5.77 -12.01
C LEU A 73 9.23 4.71 -12.75
N LEU A 74 8.82 4.98 -13.99
CA LEU A 74 8.11 4.02 -14.83
C LEU A 74 8.99 2.80 -15.18
N GLY A 75 10.25 3.02 -15.55
CA GLY A 75 11.19 1.92 -15.81
C GLY A 75 11.40 1.05 -14.57
N LEU A 76 11.51 1.66 -13.39
CA LEU A 76 11.60 0.93 -12.13
C LEU A 76 10.32 0.12 -11.84
N ALA A 77 9.14 0.73 -12.06
CA ALA A 77 7.86 0.06 -11.87
C ALA A 77 7.71 -1.18 -12.76
N GLU A 78 8.20 -1.11 -14.01
CA GLU A 78 8.21 -2.26 -14.92
C GLU A 78 9.09 -3.40 -14.39
N GLN A 79 10.30 -3.11 -13.91
CA GLN A 79 11.20 -4.13 -13.37
C GLN A 79 10.65 -4.76 -12.08
N ILE A 80 10.12 -3.93 -11.18
CA ILE A 80 9.55 -4.39 -9.92
C ILE A 80 8.28 -5.22 -10.19
N GLY A 81 7.42 -4.77 -11.12
CA GLY A 81 6.25 -5.54 -11.55
C GLY A 81 6.64 -6.92 -12.06
N LYS A 82 7.66 -7.03 -12.92
CA LYS A 82 8.15 -8.33 -13.40
C LYS A 82 8.70 -9.22 -12.29
N ALA A 83 9.27 -8.64 -11.24
CA ALA A 83 9.89 -9.38 -10.14
C ALA A 83 8.89 -9.81 -9.06
N LEU A 84 7.82 -9.04 -8.85
CA LEU A 84 6.90 -9.22 -7.73
C LEU A 84 5.51 -9.72 -8.11
N VAL A 85 5.10 -9.64 -9.38
CA VAL A 85 3.80 -10.18 -9.81
C VAL A 85 3.81 -11.69 -9.58
N ALA A 86 3.05 -12.11 -8.57
CA ALA A 86 2.75 -13.50 -8.24
C ALA A 86 1.66 -14.07 -9.16
#